data_AF-A0A0A0NT76-F1
#
_entry.id   AF-A0A0A0NT76-F1
#
_cell.length_a   1.000
_cell.length_b   1.000
_cell.length_c   1.000
_cell.angle_alpha   90.00
_cell.angle_beta   90.00
_cell.angle_gamma   90.00
#
_symmetry.space_group_name_H-M   'P 1'
#
loop_
_entity.id
_entity.type
_entity.pdbx_description
1 polymer ?
#
loop_
_entity_poly.entity_id
_entity_poly.type
_entity_poly.pdbx_seq_one_letter_code
_entity_poly.pdbx_strand_id
1 'polypeptide(L)'
;MHQRLAATAAMSAALVAVLASAPTASAEPSPPNCPSGNVCVFDSNVGTDGPAVIKTTGNWRGSHQTSIVGSTIFNNGTRQPGHDHIQATWVFNGRTYDRCLHFNPGPGDYKLIIGDHATITSLTWRGECDF
;
A
#
# COMPACT_ATOMS: atom_id res chain seq x y z
N MET A 1 -66.33 21.67 5.13
CA MET A 1 -65.65 21.11 3.96
C MET A 1 -65.65 22.17 2.87
N HIS A 2 -64.56 22.91 2.70
CA HIS A 2 -63.51 22.78 1.67
C HIS A 2 -63.74 23.74 0.48
N GLN A 3 -63.00 24.85 0.48
CA GLN A 3 -62.59 25.54 -0.74
C GLN A 3 -61.14 25.99 -0.55
N ARG A 4 -60.22 25.40 -1.31
CA ARG A 4 -58.84 25.85 -1.49
C ARG A 4 -58.58 25.93 -2.98
N LEU A 5 -58.37 27.15 -3.47
CA LEU A 5 -57.74 27.51 -4.74
C LEU A 5 -56.64 28.50 -4.34
N ALA A 6 -55.39 28.05 -4.25
CA ALA A 6 -54.40 27.97 -5.34
C ALA A 6 -53.68 29.32 -5.54
N ALA A 7 -52.39 29.38 -5.22
CA ALA A 7 -51.40 30.17 -5.94
C ALA A 7 -49.97 29.76 -5.51
N THR A 8 -49.23 29.29 -6.50
CA THR A 8 -47.85 28.83 -6.56
C THR A 8 -46.81 29.96 -6.52
N ALA A 9 -45.60 29.68 -6.02
CA ALA A 9 -44.27 30.09 -6.55
C ALA A 9 -43.23 30.07 -5.41
N ALA A 10 -41.95 29.71 -5.57
CA ALA A 10 -41.17 29.08 -6.62
C ALA A 10 -39.89 28.56 -5.95
N MET A 11 -39.37 27.43 -6.43
CA MET A 11 -38.14 26.80 -5.94
C MET A 11 -36.92 27.66 -6.22
N SER A 12 -36.03 27.79 -5.24
CA SER A 12 -34.61 28.10 -5.46
C SER A 12 -33.81 27.55 -4.28
N ALA A 13 -33.57 26.24 -4.28
CA ALA A 13 -32.54 25.65 -3.44
C ALA A 13 -31.21 25.84 -4.16
N ALA A 14 -30.44 26.85 -3.75
CA ALA A 14 -29.05 27.01 -4.20
C ALA A 14 -28.23 25.87 -3.59
N LEU A 15 -27.96 24.81 -4.36
CA LEU A 15 -26.99 23.79 -3.97
C LEU A 15 -25.59 24.40 -4.12
N VAL A 16 -25.03 24.91 -3.04
CA VAL A 16 -23.61 25.26 -2.98
C VAL A 16 -22.83 23.94 -3.04
N ALA A 17 -22.33 23.60 -4.23
CA ALA A 17 -21.45 22.46 -4.41
C ALA A 17 -20.12 22.75 -3.72
N VAL A 18 -19.96 22.26 -2.49
CA VAL A 18 -18.66 22.18 -1.83
C VAL A 18 -17.87 21.09 -2.56
N LEU A 19 -17.03 21.49 -3.51
CA LEU A 19 -15.98 20.63 -4.05
C LEU A 19 -14.99 20.40 -2.91
N ALA A 20 -15.23 19.35 -2.13
CA ALA A 20 -14.24 18.85 -1.18
C ALA A 20 -13.00 18.46 -2.00
N SER A 21 -11.93 19.25 -1.90
CA SER A 21 -10.62 18.87 -2.39
C SER A 21 -10.18 17.67 -1.57
N ALA A 22 -10.43 16.47 -2.09
CA ALA A 22 -9.86 15.25 -1.54
C ALA A 22 -8.33 15.46 -1.47
N PRO A 23 -7.68 15.13 -0.35
CA PRO A 23 -6.24 15.23 -0.27
C PRO A 23 -5.66 14.37 -1.40
N THR A 24 -4.87 14.99 -2.28
CA THR A 24 -4.00 14.24 -3.18
C THR A 24 -3.10 13.40 -2.28
N ALA A 25 -3.29 12.09 -2.25
CA ALA A 25 -2.34 11.18 -1.63
C ALA A 25 -0.97 11.48 -2.25
N SER A 26 -0.09 12.13 -1.49
CA SER A 26 1.26 12.41 -1.94
C SER A 26 1.97 11.07 -2.00
N ALA A 27 2.19 10.57 -3.21
CA ALA A 27 3.00 9.39 -3.47
C ALA A 27 4.38 9.57 -2.80
N GLU A 28 4.80 8.61 -1.99
CA GLU A 28 6.20 8.53 -1.59
C GLU A 28 7.03 8.28 -2.85
N PRO A 29 8.16 8.99 -3.04
CA PRO A 29 9.03 8.74 -4.18
C PRO A 29 9.47 7.27 -4.23
N SER A 30 9.55 6.70 -5.43
CA SER A 30 10.13 5.37 -5.60
C SER A 30 11.57 5.34 -5.10
N PRO A 31 11.96 4.36 -4.26
CA PRO A 31 13.32 4.27 -3.78
C PRO A 31 14.32 4.10 -4.95
N PRO A 32 15.47 4.79 -4.95
CA PRO A 32 16.43 4.75 -6.07
C PRO A 32 16.95 3.33 -6.32
N ASN A 33 17.06 2.52 -5.27
CA ASN A 33 17.50 1.13 -5.34
C ASN A 33 16.35 0.13 -5.47
N CYS A 34 15.12 0.56 -5.77
CA CYS A 34 14.00 -0.30 -6.09
C CYS A 34 13.37 0.11 -7.43
N PRO A 35 13.85 -0.43 -8.58
CA PRO A 35 13.29 -0.09 -9.87
C PRO A 35 11.80 -0.45 -9.97
N SER A 36 11.06 0.29 -10.79
CA SER A 36 9.63 -0.01 -11.02
C SER A 36 9.42 -1.45 -11.50
N GLY A 37 8.33 -2.07 -11.06
CA GLY A 37 8.03 -3.48 -11.28
C GLY A 37 8.67 -4.44 -10.26
N ASN A 38 9.40 -3.93 -9.26
CA ASN A 38 10.02 -4.77 -8.23
C ASN A 38 9.34 -4.61 -6.88
N VAL A 39 9.37 -5.70 -6.11
CA VAL A 39 9.32 -5.62 -4.65
C VAL A 39 10.75 -5.68 -4.11
N CYS A 40 11.04 -4.85 -3.11
CA CYS A 40 12.37 -4.72 -2.54
C CYS A 40 12.36 -4.81 -1.01
N VAL A 41 13.44 -5.33 -0.45
CA VAL A 41 13.70 -5.34 0.99
C VAL A 41 14.97 -4.54 1.26
N PHE A 42 14.93 -3.69 2.27
CA PHE A 42 16.05 -2.89 2.75
C PHE A 42 16.31 -3.23 4.21
N ASP A 43 17.58 -3.41 4.59
CA ASP A 43 17.98 -3.63 5.99
C ASP A 43 18.08 -2.31 6.76
N SER A 44 16.93 -1.63 6.84
CA SER A 44 16.72 -0.39 7.57
C SER A 44 15.23 -0.27 7.89
N ASN A 45 14.89 0.25 9.06
CA ASN A 45 13.53 0.60 9.46
C ASN A 45 13.22 2.10 9.34
N VAL A 46 14.21 2.92 8.96
CA VAL A 46 14.09 4.39 8.88
C VAL A 46 14.08 4.92 7.44
N GLY A 47 14.36 4.08 6.44
CA GLY A 47 14.37 4.55 5.04
C GLY A 47 14.72 3.47 4.01
N THR A 48 14.69 3.87 2.75
CA THR A 48 14.86 3.01 1.56
C THR A 48 15.94 3.55 0.59
N ASP A 49 16.80 4.44 1.07
CA ASP A 49 17.86 5.08 0.26
C ASP A 49 19.04 4.14 -0.05
N GLY A 50 19.30 3.17 0.83
CA GLY A 50 20.39 2.19 0.69
C GLY A 50 20.13 1.13 -0.38
N PRO A 51 21.09 0.23 -0.63
CA PRO A 51 20.89 -0.89 -1.54
C PRO A 51 19.81 -1.84 -0.97
N ALA A 52 18.93 -2.32 -1.85
CA ALA A 52 18.01 -3.38 -1.49
C ALA A 52 18.76 -4.72 -1.36
N VAL A 53 18.52 -5.45 -0.28
CA VAL A 53 19.09 -6.78 -0.01
C VAL A 53 18.30 -7.89 -0.71
N ILE A 54 17.01 -7.66 -0.97
CA ILE A 54 16.19 -8.46 -1.87
C ILE A 54 15.55 -7.52 -2.89
N LYS A 55 15.55 -7.92 -4.16
CA LYS A 55 14.92 -7.19 -5.26
C LYS A 55 14.46 -8.19 -6.31
N THR A 56 13.18 -8.17 -6.65
CA THR A 56 12.62 -9.13 -7.60
C THR A 56 11.39 -8.58 -8.33
N THR A 57 11.24 -8.95 -9.60
CA THR A 57 10.03 -8.74 -10.40
C THR A 57 9.05 -9.92 -10.33
N GLY A 58 9.45 -11.03 -9.70
CA GLY A 58 8.65 -12.23 -9.50
C GLY A 58 8.56 -12.62 -8.03
N ASN A 59 7.95 -13.77 -7.77
CA ASN A 59 7.86 -14.30 -6.41
C ASN A 59 9.26 -14.56 -5.85
N TRP A 60 9.44 -14.24 -4.57
CA TRP A 60 10.63 -14.61 -3.82
C TRP A 60 10.26 -15.50 -2.63
N ARG A 61 11.10 -16.51 -2.40
CA ARG A 61 11.05 -17.39 -1.24
C ARG A 61 12.46 -17.59 -0.73
N GLY A 62 12.63 -17.60 0.57
CA GLY A 62 13.93 -17.79 1.19
C GLY A 62 13.88 -17.61 2.69
N SER A 63 15.02 -17.30 3.27
CA SER A 63 15.17 -16.96 4.67
C SER A 63 16.10 -15.75 4.74
N HIS A 64 15.52 -14.58 5.00
CA HIS A 64 16.28 -13.35 5.21
C HIS A 64 16.00 -12.84 6.63
N GLN A 65 17.01 -12.88 7.49
CA GLN A 65 16.88 -12.28 8.81
C GLN A 65 16.86 -10.76 8.69
N THR A 66 15.93 -10.12 9.39
CA THR A 66 15.95 -8.67 9.47
C THR A 66 17.19 -8.19 10.20
N SER A 67 17.65 -6.98 9.87
CA SER A 67 18.82 -6.40 10.54
C SER A 67 18.53 -6.11 12.03
N ILE A 68 19.56 -5.74 12.80
CA ILE A 68 19.40 -5.33 14.21
C ILE A 68 18.50 -4.10 14.40
N VAL A 69 18.30 -3.30 13.35
CA VAL A 69 17.33 -2.20 13.37
C VAL A 69 16.00 -2.57 12.72
N GLY A 70 15.86 -3.77 12.18
CA GLY A 70 14.73 -4.20 11.36
C GLY A 70 14.96 -4.01 9.87
N SER A 71 13.91 -4.22 9.09
CA SER A 71 13.94 -4.13 7.62
C SER A 71 12.64 -3.53 7.07
N THR A 72 12.73 -2.87 5.93
CA THR A 72 11.60 -2.28 5.20
C THR A 72 11.35 -3.06 3.92
N ILE A 73 10.11 -3.51 3.73
CA ILE A 73 9.62 -4.05 2.46
C ILE A 73 8.89 -2.93 1.73
N PHE A 74 9.21 -2.74 0.45
CA PHE A 74 8.60 -1.73 -0.42
C PHE A 74 8.12 -2.38 -1.71
N ASN A 75 6.82 -2.28 -2.03
CA ASN A 75 6.26 -2.71 -3.30
C ASN A 75 6.32 -1.54 -4.30
N ASN A 76 7.38 -1.50 -5.12
CA ASN A 76 7.48 -0.57 -6.25
C ASN A 76 7.01 -1.23 -7.55
N GLY A 77 5.98 -2.07 -7.47
CA GLY A 77 5.33 -2.67 -8.63
C GLY A 77 4.79 -1.64 -9.61
N THR A 78 4.39 -2.12 -10.78
CA THR A 78 3.63 -1.30 -11.74
C THR A 78 2.15 -1.56 -11.55
N ARG A 79 1.32 -0.53 -11.77
CA ARG A 79 -0.14 -0.69 -11.78
C ARG A 79 -0.56 -1.82 -12.73
N GLN A 80 -1.16 -2.86 -12.17
CA GLN A 80 -1.68 -4.00 -12.90
C GLN A 80 -2.98 -4.42 -12.20
N PRO A 81 -4.15 -4.08 -12.77
CA PRO A 81 -5.43 -4.36 -12.14
C PRO A 81 -5.53 -5.82 -11.69
N GLY A 82 -5.73 -6.06 -10.40
CA GLY A 82 -5.86 -7.41 -9.85
C GLY A 82 -4.56 -8.20 -9.73
N HIS A 83 -3.37 -7.62 -9.90
CA HIS A 83 -2.08 -8.33 -9.89
C HIS A 83 -0.89 -7.53 -9.32
N ASP A 84 -1.11 -6.29 -8.87
CA ASP A 84 -0.08 -5.37 -8.39
C ASP A 84 0.15 -5.42 -6.87
N HIS A 85 -0.32 -6.50 -6.24
CA HIS A 85 -0.22 -6.71 -4.81
C HIS A 85 0.82 -7.78 -4.45
N ILE A 86 1.51 -7.58 -3.33
CA ILE A 86 2.46 -8.53 -2.75
C ILE A 86 1.93 -9.04 -1.42
N GLN A 87 1.84 -10.36 -1.27
CA GLN A 87 1.81 -10.98 0.05
C GLN A 87 3.24 -11.08 0.60
N ALA A 88 3.57 -10.25 1.59
CA ALA A 88 4.77 -10.41 2.39
C ALA A 88 4.48 -11.38 3.55
N THR A 89 5.38 -12.32 3.81
CA THR A 89 5.28 -13.26 4.92
C THR A 89 6.60 -13.28 5.69
N TRP A 90 6.53 -13.29 7.01
CA TRP A 90 7.68 -13.36 7.88
C TRP A 90 7.37 -14.19 9.14
N VAL A 91 8.42 -14.66 9.79
CA VAL A 91 8.35 -15.34 11.08
C VAL A 91 8.95 -14.43 12.15
N PHE A 92 8.26 -14.29 13.27
CA PHE A 92 8.74 -13.57 14.45
C PHE A 92 8.31 -14.34 15.71
N ASN A 93 9.25 -14.59 16.63
CA ASN A 93 9.00 -15.40 17.84
C ASN A 93 8.30 -16.74 17.56
N GLY A 94 8.72 -17.43 16.50
CA GLY A 94 8.17 -18.73 16.09
C GLY A 94 6.77 -18.69 15.47
N ARG A 95 6.18 -17.50 15.30
CA ARG A 95 4.85 -17.32 14.68
C ARG A 95 5.00 -16.76 13.28
N THR A 96 4.16 -17.23 12.37
CA THR A 96 4.08 -16.69 11.01
C THR A 96 3.12 -15.52 11.00
N TYR A 97 3.53 -14.45 10.33
CA TYR A 97 2.77 -13.25 10.08
C TYR A 97 2.82 -12.95 8.60
N ASP A 98 1.82 -12.24 8.12
CA ASP A 98 1.77 -11.81 6.74
C ASP A 98 1.06 -10.46 6.59
N ARG A 99 1.32 -9.78 5.48
CA ARG A 99 0.63 -8.56 5.07
C ARG A 99 0.59 -8.46 3.56
N CYS A 100 -0.55 -8.05 3.05
CA CYS A 100 -0.74 -7.72 1.65
C CYS A 100 -0.38 -6.24 1.41
N LEU A 101 0.47 -5.97 0.42
CA LEU A 101 0.97 -4.64 0.08
C LEU A 101 0.60 -4.29 -1.36
N HIS A 102 -0.07 -3.16 -1.55
CA HIS A 102 -0.36 -2.60 -2.88
C HIS A 102 0.89 -1.94 -3.48
N PHE A 103 0.89 -1.63 -4.77
CA PHE A 103 2.03 -0.96 -5.39
C PHE A 103 2.06 0.53 -5.01
N ASN A 104 3.26 1.11 -4.97
CA ASN A 104 3.45 2.55 -4.93
C ASN A 104 3.56 3.14 -6.35
N PRO A 105 2.85 4.24 -6.67
CA PRO A 105 1.84 4.90 -5.85
C PRO A 105 0.46 4.25 -6.03
N GLY A 106 -0.26 4.05 -4.92
CA GLY A 106 -1.57 3.44 -4.95
C GLY A 106 -2.31 3.62 -3.62
N PRO A 107 -3.64 3.39 -3.60
CA PRO A 107 -4.40 3.39 -2.35
C PRO A 107 -3.98 2.19 -1.47
N GLY A 108 -3.72 2.40 -0.18
CA GLY A 108 -3.37 1.34 0.76
C GLY A 108 -1.88 1.25 1.10
N ASP A 109 -1.51 0.23 1.89
CA ASP A 109 -0.14 0.03 2.33
C ASP A 109 0.72 -0.48 1.17
N TYR A 110 1.74 0.27 0.76
CA TYR A 110 2.75 -0.17 -0.20
C TYR A 110 4.11 -0.46 0.45
N LYS A 111 4.22 -0.15 1.74
CA LYS A 111 5.44 -0.25 2.54
C LYS A 111 5.12 -0.92 3.87
N LEU A 112 6.02 -1.80 4.31
CA LEU A 112 5.94 -2.46 5.60
C LEU A 112 7.29 -2.39 6.30
N ILE A 113 7.30 -1.95 7.54
CA ILE A 113 8.45 -2.03 8.43
C ILE A 113 8.30 -3.26 9.31
N ILE A 114 9.30 -4.13 9.30
CA ILE A 114 9.40 -5.29 10.18
C ILE A 114 10.54 -5.01 11.17
N GLY A 115 10.27 -5.27 12.45
CA GLY A 115 11.28 -5.12 13.51
C GLY A 115 12.47 -6.08 13.36
N ASP A 116 13.41 -5.99 14.29
CA ASP A 116 14.53 -6.92 14.38
C ASP A 116 14.08 -8.35 14.77
N HIS A 117 15.00 -9.32 14.71
CA HIS A 117 14.76 -10.72 15.07
C HIS A 117 13.61 -11.43 14.30
N ALA A 118 13.17 -10.85 13.20
CA ALA A 118 12.22 -11.46 12.29
C ALA A 118 12.96 -12.15 11.13
N THR A 119 12.30 -13.09 10.46
CA THR A 119 12.80 -13.73 9.25
C THR A 119 11.77 -13.57 8.15
N ILE A 120 12.08 -12.80 7.12
CA ILE A 120 11.24 -12.68 5.93
C ILE A 120 11.37 -14.00 5.15
N THR A 121 10.23 -14.62 4.84
CA THR A 121 10.19 -15.96 4.24
C THR A 121 9.63 -15.97 2.82
N SER A 122 8.73 -15.05 2.49
CA SER A 122 8.27 -14.90 1.11
C SER A 122 7.74 -13.51 0.76
N LEU A 123 7.85 -13.18 -0.52
CA LEU A 123 7.20 -12.06 -1.19
C LEU A 123 6.50 -12.65 -2.41
N THR A 124 5.16 -12.73 -2.38
CA THR A 124 4.39 -13.39 -3.44
C THR A 124 3.47 -12.39 -4.13
N TRP A 125 3.66 -12.18 -5.42
CA TRP A 125 2.71 -11.46 -6.26
C TRP A 125 1.39 -12.22 -6.28
N ARG A 126 0.32 -11.51 -5.96
CA ARG A 126 -1.04 -12.04 -5.91
C ARG A 126 -2.01 -10.99 -6.43
N GLY A 127 -3.28 -11.38 -6.50
CA GLY A 127 -4.35 -10.42 -6.72
C GLY A 127 -4.67 -9.61 -5.49
N GLU A 128 -5.80 -8.90 -5.56
CA GLU A 128 -6.26 -7.97 -4.53
C GLU A 128 -6.16 -8.53 -3.10
N CYS A 129 -5.94 -7.64 -2.14
CA CYS A 129 -5.98 -8.00 -0.74
C CYS A 129 -7.42 -8.28 -0.31
N ASP A 130 -7.61 -9.36 0.44
CA ASP A 130 -8.87 -9.61 1.14
C ASP A 130 -8.85 -8.76 2.43
N PHE A 131 -9.76 -7.79 2.56
CA PHE A 131 -9.86 -6.87 3.71
C PHE A 131 -10.99 -7.25 4.65
#